data_AF-A0AAN6NHM7-F1
#
_entry.id   AF-A0AAN6NHM7-F1
#
_cell.length_a   1.000
_cell.length_b   1.000
_cell.length_c   1.000
_cell.angle_alpha   90.00
_cell.angle_beta   90.00
_cell.angle_gamma   90.00
#
_symmetry.space_group_name_H-M   'P 1'
#
loop_
_entity.id
_entity.type
_entity.pdbx_description
1 polymer ?
#
loop_
_entity_poly.entity_id
_entity_poly.type
_entity_poly.pdbx_seq_one_letter_code
_entity_poly.pdbx_strand_id
1 'polypeptide(L)'
;MAPPTVVQLKHDFLTSQTRILSQPLTPTRPWSNSNTSPESGDGLPEKAVEDALFKLNHRLQQHTRRVYPPQATRHVAEQIDALYRGSTSTTTADTDPLGDGRPSTSADLVNEEVITNLPANWSEISDARGEAETETYPAEAKRYAELVSQLQSLAAQRREKAARVARLRHMQGLLQPFKPPAATPDDDGDGDGGSSMGGGGGGGGGGVQENLVTRNGEVEAELQRMRVLLARVSGRVGQLSNRTTTTATKGGPSGTGTGGEEAMLVDHPDPVTADGRRKVQQLLEQF
;
A
#
# COMPACT_ATOMS: atom_id res chain seq x y z
N MET A 1 -12.72 -32.98 7.70
CA MET A 1 -13.59 -31.82 8.03
C MET A 1 -12.71 -30.61 8.24
N ALA A 2 -13.11 -29.44 7.76
CA ALA A 2 -12.33 -28.22 7.98
C ALA A 2 -12.32 -27.88 9.49
N PRO A 3 -11.20 -27.40 10.05
CA PRO A 3 -11.15 -26.97 11.45
C PRO A 3 -12.09 -25.77 11.67
N PRO A 4 -12.75 -25.67 12.84
CA PRO A 4 -13.64 -24.55 13.12
C PRO A 4 -12.87 -23.23 13.16
N THR A 5 -13.43 -22.18 12.55
CA THR A 5 -12.82 -20.84 12.60
C THR A 5 -13.04 -20.19 13.97
N VAL A 6 -12.19 -19.23 14.35
CA VAL A 6 -12.34 -18.48 15.60
C VAL A 6 -13.71 -17.78 15.68
N VAL A 7 -14.20 -17.24 14.56
CA VAL A 7 -15.54 -16.66 14.47
C VAL A 7 -16.62 -17.70 14.74
N GLN A 8 -16.46 -18.92 14.20
CA GLN A 8 -17.40 -20.02 14.44
C GLN A 8 -17.43 -20.40 15.92
N LEU A 9 -16.28 -20.50 16.58
CA LEU A 9 -16.21 -20.78 18.02
C LEU A 9 -16.89 -19.70 18.86
N LYS A 10 -16.68 -18.42 18.52
CA LYS A 10 -17.34 -17.29 19.18
C LYS A 10 -18.87 -17.32 18.96
N HIS A 11 -19.30 -17.61 17.74
CA HIS A 11 -20.71 -17.80 17.43
C HIS A 11 -21.32 -18.96 18.23
N ASP A 12 -20.66 -20.10 18.27
CA ASP A 12 -21.14 -21.30 18.96
C ASP A 12 -21.17 -21.08 20.48
N PHE A 13 -20.21 -20.33 21.03
CA PHE A 13 -20.26 -19.88 22.40
C PHE A 13 -21.49 -18.99 22.66
N LEU A 14 -21.72 -17.94 21.86
CA LEU A 14 -22.87 -17.04 22.04
C LEU A 14 -24.20 -17.77 21.92
N THR A 15 -24.33 -18.70 20.98
CA THR A 15 -25.53 -19.53 20.85
C THR A 15 -25.72 -20.47 22.05
N SER A 16 -24.64 -21.03 22.60
CA SER A 16 -24.70 -21.85 23.82
C SER A 16 -25.17 -21.02 25.04
N GLN A 17 -24.64 -19.81 25.22
CA GLN A 17 -25.02 -18.91 26.31
C GLN A 17 -26.47 -18.46 26.14
N THR A 18 -26.88 -18.12 24.92
CA THR A 18 -28.26 -17.76 24.60
C THR A 18 -29.21 -18.90 24.93
N ARG A 19 -28.82 -20.16 24.64
CA ARG A 19 -29.62 -21.35 24.98
C ARG A 19 -29.78 -21.55 26.49
N ILE A 20 -28.71 -21.32 27.27
CA ILE A 20 -28.75 -21.40 28.73
C ILE A 20 -29.71 -20.33 29.29
N LEU A 21 -29.58 -19.09 28.81
CA LEU A 21 -30.44 -17.99 29.23
C LEU A 21 -31.89 -18.13 28.76
N SER A 22 -32.12 -18.86 27.67
CA SER A 22 -33.46 -19.11 27.13
C SER A 22 -34.14 -20.35 27.72
N GLN A 23 -33.55 -20.99 28.74
CA GLN A 23 -34.16 -22.17 29.36
C GLN A 23 -35.50 -21.79 30.01
N PRO A 24 -36.53 -22.65 29.87
CA PRO A 24 -37.81 -22.39 30.50
C PRO A 24 -37.64 -22.39 32.01
N LEU A 25 -38.19 -21.37 32.65
CA LEU A 25 -38.17 -21.24 34.10
C LEU A 25 -39.12 -22.27 34.68
N THR A 26 -38.62 -23.03 35.66
CA THR A 26 -39.41 -23.93 36.49
C THR A 26 -39.36 -23.45 37.93
N PRO A 27 -40.46 -23.59 38.68
CA PRO A 27 -40.48 -23.24 40.09
C PRO A 27 -39.46 -24.10 40.84
N THR A 28 -38.75 -23.49 41.80
CA THR A 28 -37.79 -24.23 42.61
C THR A 28 -38.52 -25.18 43.56
N ARG A 29 -37.99 -26.38 43.77
CA ARG A 29 -38.53 -27.37 44.72
C ARG A 29 -38.82 -26.83 46.13
N PRO A 30 -37.97 -25.99 46.75
CA PRO A 30 -38.31 -25.40 48.04
C PRO A 30 -39.54 -24.50 47.96
N TRP A 31 -39.68 -23.71 46.89
CA TRP A 31 -40.84 -22.85 46.70
C TRP A 31 -42.13 -23.65 46.49
N SER A 32 -42.09 -24.72 45.69
CA SER A 32 -43.27 -25.57 45.48
C SER A 32 -43.73 -26.22 46.79
N ASN A 33 -42.78 -26.64 47.64
CA ASN A 33 -43.10 -27.24 48.93
C ASN A 33 -43.71 -26.22 49.91
N SER A 34 -43.23 -24.97 49.89
CA SER A 34 -43.82 -23.88 50.69
C SER A 34 -45.22 -23.47 50.20
N ASN A 35 -45.47 -23.51 48.88
CA ASN A 35 -46.76 -23.17 48.29
C ASN A 35 -47.84 -24.25 48.54
N THR A 36 -47.43 -25.52 48.62
CA THR A 36 -48.32 -26.66 48.90
C THR A 36 -48.45 -26.96 50.40
N SER A 37 -47.63 -26.33 51.26
CA SER A 37 -47.70 -26.55 52.71
C SER A 37 -49.01 -26.00 53.29
N PRO A 38 -49.76 -26.80 54.07
CA PRO A 38 -51.02 -26.37 54.69
C PRO A 38 -50.83 -25.29 55.76
N GLU A 39 -49.60 -25.08 56.25
CA GLU A 39 -49.25 -24.05 57.23
C GLU A 39 -49.26 -22.62 56.64
N SER A 40 -49.21 -22.49 55.32
CA SER A 40 -49.14 -21.20 54.61
C SER A 40 -50.50 -20.51 54.43
N GLY A 41 -51.61 -21.16 54.83
CA GLY A 41 -52.96 -20.58 54.96
C GLY A 41 -53.69 -20.18 53.66
N ASP A 42 -52.97 -19.76 52.61
CA ASP A 42 -53.54 -19.33 51.33
C ASP A 42 -52.48 -19.47 50.21
N GLY A 43 -52.23 -20.71 49.78
CA GLY A 43 -51.28 -21.01 48.70
C GLY A 43 -51.82 -20.57 47.34
N LEU A 44 -50.94 -20.11 46.43
CA LEU A 44 -51.34 -19.75 45.08
C LEU A 44 -51.89 -20.98 44.35
N PRO A 45 -53.01 -20.88 43.62
CA PRO A 45 -53.55 -22.00 42.88
C PRO A 45 -52.58 -22.44 41.78
N GLU A 46 -52.27 -23.73 41.76
CA GLU A 46 -51.28 -24.34 40.84
C GLU A 46 -51.54 -23.96 39.37
N LYS A 47 -52.80 -23.95 38.95
CA LYS A 47 -53.21 -23.53 37.60
C LYS A 47 -52.83 -22.09 37.27
N ALA A 48 -52.94 -21.16 38.22
CA ALA A 48 -52.53 -19.77 37.99
C ALA A 48 -51.01 -19.63 37.87
N VAL A 49 -50.27 -20.45 38.63
CA VAL A 49 -48.81 -20.53 38.55
C VAL A 49 -48.38 -21.10 37.19
N GLU A 50 -48.99 -22.20 36.75
CA GLU A 50 -48.74 -22.80 35.44
C GLU A 50 -49.04 -21.84 34.29
N ASP A 51 -50.20 -21.15 34.33
CA ASP A 51 -50.58 -20.17 33.31
C ASP A 51 -49.61 -18.97 33.29
N ALA A 52 -49.15 -18.50 34.46
CA ALA A 52 -48.19 -17.42 34.57
C ALA A 52 -46.81 -17.84 34.03
N LEU A 53 -46.34 -19.03 34.40
CA LEU A 53 -45.09 -19.62 33.90
C LEU A 53 -45.14 -19.84 32.39
N PHE A 54 -46.25 -20.34 31.86
CA PHE A 54 -46.44 -20.53 30.43
C PHE A 54 -46.34 -19.19 29.69
N LYS A 55 -47.04 -18.15 30.16
CA LYS A 55 -46.97 -16.80 29.56
C LYS A 55 -45.57 -16.20 29.65
N LEU A 56 -44.88 -16.37 30.77
CA LEU A 56 -43.52 -15.86 30.98
C LEU A 56 -42.52 -16.57 30.06
N ASN A 57 -42.54 -17.90 30.03
CA ASN A 57 -41.68 -18.70 29.17
C ASN A 57 -41.94 -18.40 27.69
N HIS A 58 -43.19 -18.19 27.30
CA HIS A 58 -43.52 -17.77 25.94
C HIS A 58 -42.95 -16.39 25.60
N ARG A 59 -43.09 -15.39 26.50
CA ARG A 59 -42.49 -14.06 26.32
C ARG A 59 -40.96 -14.12 26.25
N LEU A 60 -40.34 -14.95 27.07
CA LEU A 60 -38.89 -15.16 27.09
C LEU A 60 -38.41 -15.75 25.76
N GLN A 61 -39.08 -16.77 25.23
CA GLN A 61 -38.78 -17.31 23.90
C GLN A 61 -38.96 -16.28 22.78
N GLN A 62 -40.02 -15.47 22.84
CA GLN A 62 -40.24 -14.39 21.87
C GLN A 62 -39.11 -13.35 21.94
N HIS A 63 -38.70 -12.96 23.15
CA HIS A 63 -37.61 -12.01 23.36
C HIS A 63 -36.29 -12.57 22.82
N THR A 64 -35.93 -13.81 23.15
CA THR A 64 -34.71 -14.45 22.65
C THR A 64 -34.66 -14.48 21.13
N ARG A 65 -35.78 -14.81 20.46
CA ARG A 65 -35.87 -14.82 19.00
C ARG A 65 -35.74 -13.43 18.37
N ARG A 66 -36.26 -12.40 19.03
CA ARG A 66 -36.22 -11.01 18.55
C ARG A 66 -34.86 -10.35 18.76
N VAL A 67 -34.23 -10.60 19.91
CA VAL A 67 -32.97 -9.95 20.31
C VAL A 67 -31.73 -10.69 19.80
N TYR A 68 -31.80 -12.02 19.71
CA TYR A 68 -30.67 -12.86 19.29
C TYR A 68 -30.99 -13.66 18.02
N PRO A 69 -31.27 -13.01 16.87
CA PRO A 69 -31.39 -13.72 15.61
C PRO A 69 -30.01 -14.25 15.16
N PRO A 70 -29.95 -15.38 14.43
CA PRO A 70 -28.70 -16.07 14.10
C PRO A 70 -27.73 -15.21 13.27
N GLN A 71 -28.25 -14.28 12.47
CA GLN A 71 -27.41 -13.36 11.69
C GLN A 71 -26.76 -12.28 12.59
N ALA A 72 -27.48 -11.79 13.60
CA ALA A 72 -26.94 -10.81 14.53
C ALA A 72 -25.91 -11.45 15.48
N THR A 73 -26.13 -12.67 15.95
CA THR A 73 -25.14 -13.40 16.77
C THR A 73 -23.84 -13.63 16.01
N ARG A 74 -23.93 -13.94 14.70
CA ARG A 74 -22.76 -14.02 13.83
C ARG A 74 -22.06 -12.68 13.66
N HIS A 75 -22.80 -11.60 13.39
CA HIS A 75 -22.23 -10.27 13.24
C HIS A 75 -21.53 -9.79 14.52
N VAL A 76 -22.11 -10.04 15.68
CA VAL A 76 -21.47 -9.73 16.98
C VAL A 76 -20.19 -10.56 17.17
N ALA A 77 -20.19 -11.84 16.78
CA ALA A 77 -18.98 -12.66 16.82
C ALA A 77 -17.87 -12.09 15.91
N GLU A 78 -18.22 -11.63 14.71
CA GLU A 78 -17.31 -10.96 13.77
C GLU A 78 -16.80 -9.62 14.33
N GLN A 79 -17.65 -8.82 14.97
CA GLN A 79 -17.28 -7.56 15.62
C GLN A 79 -16.32 -7.80 16.79
N ILE A 80 -16.59 -8.77 17.66
CA ILE A 80 -15.68 -9.15 18.76
C ILE A 80 -14.33 -9.61 18.19
N ASP A 81 -14.35 -10.33 17.07
CA ASP A 81 -13.14 -10.78 16.39
C ASP A 81 -12.34 -9.63 15.76
N ALA A 82 -13.03 -8.65 15.15
CA ALA A 82 -12.42 -7.43 14.63
C ALA A 82 -11.85 -6.55 15.77
N LEU A 83 -12.57 -6.39 16.87
CA LEU A 83 -12.11 -5.64 18.04
C LEU A 83 -10.90 -6.31 18.69
N TYR A 84 -10.90 -7.65 18.80
CA TYR A 84 -9.76 -8.37 19.32
C TYR A 84 -8.52 -8.18 18.43
N ARG A 85 -8.67 -8.34 17.11
CA ARG A 85 -7.59 -8.06 16.15
C ARG A 85 -7.09 -6.61 16.20
N GLY A 86 -8.02 -5.66 16.29
CA GLY A 86 -7.71 -4.24 16.41
C GLY A 86 -6.96 -3.92 17.70
N SER A 87 -7.45 -4.41 18.84
CA SER A 87 -6.83 -4.24 20.15
C SER A 87 -5.44 -4.85 20.22
N THR A 88 -5.24 -6.04 19.64
CA THR A 88 -3.90 -6.66 19.59
C THR A 88 -2.95 -5.86 18.71
N SER A 89 -3.43 -5.23 17.64
CA SER A 89 -2.59 -4.38 16.78
C SER A 89 -2.24 -3.03 17.41
N THR A 90 -3.13 -2.45 18.24
CA THR A 90 -2.86 -1.20 18.96
C THR A 90 -1.98 -1.40 20.18
N THR A 91 -2.13 -2.50 20.93
CA THR A 91 -1.24 -2.82 22.06
C THR A 91 0.17 -3.18 21.59
N THR A 92 0.37 -3.61 20.34
CA THR A 92 1.73 -3.75 19.78
C THR A 92 2.33 -2.44 19.30
N ALA A 93 1.54 -1.37 19.15
CA ALA A 93 2.01 -0.04 18.75
C ALA A 93 2.31 0.86 19.96
N ASP A 94 1.50 0.77 21.03
CA ASP A 94 1.80 1.38 22.32
C ASP A 94 2.57 0.40 23.18
N THR A 95 3.89 0.56 23.12
CA THR A 95 4.88 0.01 24.04
C THR A 95 4.34 -0.01 25.47
N ASP A 96 4.29 -1.19 26.07
CA ASP A 96 4.11 -1.33 27.52
C ASP A 96 5.29 -0.60 28.19
N PRO A 97 5.09 0.53 28.91
CA PRO A 97 6.19 1.32 29.45
C PRO A 97 6.92 0.62 30.61
N LEU A 98 6.46 -0.56 31.04
CA LEU A 98 6.88 -1.19 32.29
C LEU A 98 7.01 -2.74 32.29
N GLY A 99 6.99 -3.45 31.14
CA GLY A 99 6.88 -4.92 31.20
C GLY A 99 7.59 -5.72 30.10
N ASP A 100 8.87 -6.04 30.31
CA ASP A 100 9.63 -7.22 29.82
C ASP A 100 9.63 -7.63 28.34
N GLY A 101 9.01 -6.91 27.41
CA GLY A 101 9.11 -7.21 25.97
C GLY A 101 8.59 -8.60 25.57
N ARG A 102 7.89 -9.29 26.48
CA ARG A 102 7.38 -10.64 26.24
C ARG A 102 6.13 -10.58 25.36
N PRO A 103 6.05 -11.41 24.31
CA PRO A 103 4.83 -11.54 23.53
C PRO A 103 3.72 -12.02 24.47
N SER A 104 2.64 -11.24 24.57
CA SER A 104 1.44 -11.67 25.30
C SER A 104 0.92 -12.99 24.72
N THR A 105 0.22 -13.80 25.51
CA THR A 105 -0.43 -15.04 25.05
C THR A 105 -1.42 -14.84 23.89
N SER A 106 -1.82 -13.60 23.63
CA SER A 106 -2.66 -13.14 22.53
C SER A 106 -1.90 -12.58 21.33
N ALA A 107 -0.56 -12.59 21.34
CA ALA A 107 0.24 -11.96 20.31
C ALA A 107 0.00 -12.61 18.94
N ASP A 108 -0.19 -11.77 17.93
CA ASP A 108 -0.44 -12.22 16.57
C ASP A 108 0.84 -12.81 15.96
N LEU A 109 0.86 -14.14 15.81
CA LEU A 109 1.96 -14.90 15.21
C LEU A 109 2.06 -14.72 13.69
N VAL A 110 1.26 -13.83 13.08
CA VAL A 110 1.43 -13.39 11.70
C VAL A 110 2.44 -12.24 11.62
N ASN A 111 2.55 -11.40 12.66
CA ASN A 111 3.41 -10.22 12.64
C ASN A 111 4.90 -10.60 12.69
N GLU A 112 5.69 -10.05 11.75
CA GLU A 112 7.13 -10.38 11.62
C GLU A 112 7.91 -9.97 12.87
N GLU A 113 7.59 -8.81 13.46
CA GLU A 113 8.22 -8.30 14.69
C GLU A 113 7.95 -9.18 15.91
N VAL A 114 6.73 -9.71 16.02
CA VAL A 114 6.37 -10.65 17.09
C VAL A 114 7.18 -11.94 16.93
N ILE A 115 7.21 -12.52 15.71
CA ILE A 115 7.95 -13.76 15.42
C ILE A 115 9.46 -13.60 15.70
N THR A 116 10.05 -12.42 15.44
CA THR A 116 11.46 -12.17 15.75
C THR A 116 11.73 -12.04 17.25
N ASN A 117 10.74 -11.58 18.03
CA ASN A 117 10.86 -11.41 19.48
C ASN A 117 10.46 -12.68 20.26
N LEU A 118 10.10 -13.77 19.58
CA LEU A 118 9.78 -15.04 20.24
C LEU A 118 11.05 -15.69 20.82
N PRO A 119 11.04 -16.10 22.10
CA PRO A 119 12.13 -16.83 22.71
C PRO A 119 12.42 -18.15 21.98
N ALA A 120 13.70 -18.50 21.87
CA ALA A 120 14.11 -19.69 21.11
C ALA A 120 13.79 -21.00 21.87
N ASN A 121 13.74 -20.92 23.20
CA ASN A 121 13.46 -22.06 24.07
C ASN A 121 12.38 -21.73 25.10
N TRP A 122 11.78 -22.77 25.67
CA TRP A 122 10.72 -22.65 26.68
C TRP A 122 11.22 -22.03 27.99
N SER A 123 12.50 -22.24 28.35
CA SER A 123 13.10 -21.74 29.58
C SER A 123 13.18 -20.21 29.66
N GLU A 124 13.33 -19.54 28.52
CA GLU A 124 13.37 -18.07 28.44
C GLU A 124 11.99 -17.40 28.65
N ILE A 125 10.89 -18.16 28.50
CA ILE A 125 9.52 -17.64 28.57
C ILE A 125 9.07 -17.39 30.00
N SER A 126 9.53 -18.20 30.95
CA SER A 126 9.08 -18.15 32.35
C SER A 126 10.25 -17.92 33.29
N ASP A 127 10.27 -16.77 33.96
CA ASP A 127 11.31 -16.41 34.95
C ASP A 127 11.43 -17.47 36.03
N ALA A 128 12.66 -17.81 36.45
CA ALA A 128 13.10 -18.64 37.60
C ALA A 128 12.42 -20.02 37.83
N ARG A 129 11.26 -20.26 37.20
CA ARG A 129 10.38 -21.41 37.24
C ARG A 129 10.43 -22.15 35.89
N GLY A 130 10.95 -21.51 34.84
CA GLY A 130 11.11 -22.11 33.52
C GLY A 130 12.07 -23.28 33.49
N GLU A 131 13.17 -23.21 34.25
CA GLU A 131 14.09 -24.35 34.36
C GLU A 131 13.39 -25.55 35.02
N ALA A 132 12.66 -25.32 36.13
CA ALA A 132 11.86 -26.35 36.78
C ALA A 132 10.75 -26.90 35.86
N GLU A 133 10.09 -26.04 35.07
CA GLU A 133 9.05 -26.45 34.14
C GLU A 133 9.62 -27.25 32.95
N THR A 134 10.81 -26.90 32.45
CA THR A 134 11.52 -27.70 31.44
C THR A 134 11.95 -29.07 31.95
N GLU A 135 12.30 -29.18 33.24
CA GLU A 135 12.59 -30.47 33.87
C GLU A 135 11.32 -31.31 34.05
N THR A 136 10.19 -30.69 34.38
CA THR A 136 8.91 -31.41 34.50
C THR A 136 8.31 -31.84 33.16
N TYR A 137 8.51 -31.06 32.09
CA TYR A 137 7.90 -31.30 30.77
C TYR A 137 8.92 -31.19 29.61
N PRO A 138 9.92 -32.09 29.54
CA PRO A 138 11.00 -31.99 28.55
C PRO A 138 10.53 -32.23 27.10
N ALA A 139 9.43 -32.97 26.92
CA ALA A 139 8.87 -33.23 25.59
C ALA A 139 8.17 -32.00 24.99
N GLU A 140 7.54 -31.18 25.84
CA GLU A 140 6.82 -29.98 25.42
C GLU A 140 7.80 -28.84 25.09
N ALA A 141 8.87 -28.71 25.89
CA ALA A 141 9.96 -27.77 25.62
C ALA A 141 10.62 -28.02 24.25
N LYS A 142 10.84 -29.29 23.88
CA LYS A 142 11.36 -29.65 22.54
C LYS A 142 10.39 -29.29 21.42
N ARG A 143 9.10 -29.63 21.59
CA ARG A 143 8.05 -29.28 20.62
C ARG A 143 7.94 -27.78 20.40
N TYR A 144 8.04 -27.00 21.47
CA TYR A 144 8.07 -25.55 21.38
C TYR A 144 9.25 -25.07 20.53
N ALA A 145 10.47 -25.51 20.84
CA ALA A 145 11.67 -25.11 20.08
C ALA A 145 11.57 -25.49 18.59
N GLU A 146 11.05 -26.69 18.29
CA GLU A 146 10.77 -27.12 16.92
C GLU A 146 9.77 -26.19 16.23
N LEU A 147 8.64 -25.88 16.87
CA LEU A 147 7.60 -25.00 16.31
C LEU A 147 8.08 -23.57 16.09
N VAL A 148 8.84 -23.01 17.04
CA VAL A 148 9.44 -21.66 16.88
C VAL A 148 10.40 -21.63 15.71
N SER A 149 11.27 -22.64 15.58
CA SER A 149 12.20 -22.73 14.44
C SER A 149 11.47 -22.83 13.10
N GLN A 150 10.36 -23.59 13.06
CA GLN A 150 9.51 -23.70 11.87
C GLN A 150 8.85 -22.35 11.55
N LEU A 151 8.29 -21.65 12.53
CA LEU A 151 7.68 -20.33 12.36
C LEU A 151 8.69 -19.31 11.83
N GLN A 152 9.90 -19.25 12.40
CA GLN A 152 10.97 -18.37 11.94
C GLN A 152 11.38 -18.68 10.49
N SER A 153 11.49 -19.98 10.13
CA SER A 153 11.81 -20.38 8.75
C SER A 153 10.73 -19.98 7.74
N LEU A 154 9.46 -20.11 8.11
CA LEU A 154 8.33 -19.71 7.26
C LEU A 154 8.23 -18.18 7.15
N ALA A 155 8.52 -17.44 8.22
CA ALA A 155 8.60 -15.99 8.20
C ALA A 155 9.71 -15.51 7.26
N ALA A 156 10.89 -16.13 7.29
CA ALA A 156 11.98 -15.83 6.37
C ALA A 156 11.59 -16.08 4.89
N GLN A 157 10.94 -17.21 4.59
CA GLN A 157 10.43 -17.49 3.24
C GLN A 157 9.38 -16.48 2.78
N ARG A 158 8.50 -16.04 3.70
CA ARG A 158 7.49 -15.01 3.41
C ARG A 158 8.17 -13.68 3.06
N ARG A 159 9.18 -13.28 3.83
CA ARG A 159 9.96 -12.06 3.61
C ARG A 159 10.66 -12.07 2.25
N GLU A 160 11.28 -13.18 1.87
CA GLU A 160 11.93 -13.32 0.56
C GLU A 160 10.92 -13.17 -0.59
N LYS A 161 9.78 -13.86 -0.51
CA LYS A 161 8.71 -13.75 -1.51
C LYS A 161 8.15 -12.34 -1.59
N ALA A 162 7.94 -11.68 -0.45
CA ALA A 162 7.49 -10.29 -0.39
C ALA A 162 8.50 -9.34 -1.05
N ALA A 163 9.79 -9.50 -0.78
CA ALA A 163 10.86 -8.72 -1.41
C ALA A 163 10.93 -8.94 -2.93
N ARG A 164 10.75 -10.18 -3.40
CA ARG A 164 10.67 -10.48 -4.83
C ARG A 164 9.48 -9.79 -5.50
N VAL A 165 8.31 -9.84 -4.87
CA VAL A 165 7.10 -9.18 -5.39
C VAL A 165 7.28 -7.65 -5.39
N ALA A 166 7.87 -7.07 -4.34
CA ALA A 166 8.15 -5.64 -4.29
C ALA A 166 9.10 -5.21 -5.42
N ARG A 167 10.15 -5.99 -5.68
CA ARG A 167 11.09 -5.76 -6.81
C ARG A 167 10.38 -5.82 -8.16
N LEU A 168 9.54 -6.83 -8.37
CA LEU A 168 8.78 -6.98 -9.61
C LEU A 168 7.80 -5.82 -9.82
N ARG A 169 7.10 -5.38 -8.76
CA ARG A 169 6.22 -4.21 -8.80
C ARG A 169 6.98 -2.91 -9.09
N HIS A 170 8.18 -2.75 -8.50
CA HIS A 170 9.04 -1.61 -8.79
C HIS A 170 9.46 -1.59 -10.26
N MET A 171 9.93 -2.71 -10.81
CA MET A 171 10.27 -2.83 -12.23
C MET A 171 9.05 -2.60 -13.13
N GLN A 172 7.87 -3.12 -12.74
CA GLN A 172 6.63 -2.85 -13.45
C GLN A 172 6.30 -1.34 -13.47
N GLY A 173 6.50 -0.63 -12.35
CA GLY A 173 6.34 0.82 -12.28
C GLY A 173 7.26 1.58 -13.23
N LEU A 174 8.52 1.13 -13.38
CA LEU A 174 9.47 1.71 -14.35
C LEU A 174 9.09 1.41 -15.81
N LEU A 175 8.40 0.30 -16.07
CA LEU A 175 7.95 -0.09 -17.40
C LEU A 175 6.58 0.49 -17.81
N GLN A 176 5.76 0.95 -16.85
CA GLN A 176 4.49 1.64 -17.12
C GLN A 176 4.58 2.74 -18.18
N PRO A 177 5.54 3.69 -18.13
CA PRO A 177 5.64 4.75 -19.15
C PRO A 177 6.03 4.25 -20.55
N PHE A 178 6.52 3.02 -20.67
CA PHE A 178 6.88 2.39 -21.94
C PHE A 178 5.80 1.44 -22.46
N LYS A 179 4.73 1.21 -21.69
CA LYS A 179 3.60 0.44 -22.17
C LYS A 179 2.87 1.30 -23.21
N PRO A 180 2.80 0.89 -24.49
CA PRO A 180 2.03 1.63 -25.47
C PRO A 180 0.60 1.76 -24.95
N PRO A 181 -0.09 2.90 -25.17
CA PRO A 181 -1.52 2.96 -24.92
C PRO A 181 -2.11 1.74 -25.64
N ALA A 182 -2.77 0.86 -24.88
CA ALA A 182 -3.36 -0.33 -25.45
C ALA A 182 -4.13 0.10 -26.69
N ALA A 183 -3.83 -0.55 -27.82
CA ALA A 183 -4.66 -0.44 -29.02
C ALA A 183 -6.10 -0.49 -28.55
N THR A 184 -6.78 0.64 -28.66
CA THR A 184 -8.22 0.70 -28.54
C THR A 184 -8.73 -0.41 -29.45
N PRO A 185 -9.45 -1.43 -28.92
CA PRO A 185 -10.04 -2.42 -29.79
C PRO A 185 -10.87 -1.66 -30.80
N ASP A 186 -10.55 -1.87 -32.07
CA ASP A 186 -11.21 -1.22 -33.18
C ASP A 186 -12.73 -1.34 -32.98
N ASP A 187 -13.31 -0.15 -32.99
CA ASP A 187 -14.70 0.16 -33.23
C ASP A 187 -15.09 -0.46 -34.58
N ASP A 188 -15.50 -1.74 -34.55
CA ASP A 188 -16.27 -2.34 -35.64
C ASP A 188 -17.70 -1.77 -35.53
N GLY A 189 -17.94 -0.74 -36.34
CA GLY A 189 -19.19 -0.01 -36.35
C GLY A 189 -20.40 -0.84 -36.77
N ASP A 190 -21.52 -0.49 -36.17
CA ASP A 190 -22.81 -0.52 -36.85
C ASP A 190 -23.67 0.67 -36.37
N GLY A 191 -24.04 1.50 -37.36
CA GLY A 191 -24.94 2.67 -37.41
C GLY A 191 -25.61 3.25 -36.15
N ASP A 192 -25.51 4.58 -35.98
CA ASP A 192 -26.57 5.53 -36.38
C ASP A 192 -26.22 6.96 -35.91
N GLY A 193 -26.69 7.96 -36.67
CA GLY A 193 -26.15 9.32 -36.75
C GLY A 193 -26.30 10.21 -35.51
N GLY A 194 -25.37 11.18 -35.41
CA GLY A 194 -25.40 12.20 -34.37
C GLY A 194 -24.30 13.24 -34.54
N SER A 195 -24.54 14.22 -35.43
CA SER A 195 -23.71 15.40 -35.62
C SER A 195 -23.29 16.06 -34.30
N SER A 196 -21.99 16.22 -34.06
CA SER A 196 -21.49 17.23 -33.12
C SER A 196 -20.14 17.76 -33.58
N MET A 197 -20.16 19.01 -34.04
CA MET A 197 -18.98 19.83 -34.27
C MET A 197 -18.38 20.24 -32.92
N GLY A 198 -17.07 20.09 -32.77
CA GLY A 198 -16.30 20.72 -31.69
C GLY A 198 -14.87 20.24 -31.69
N GLY A 199 -13.94 21.10 -32.11
CA GLY A 199 -12.50 20.87 -32.21
C GLY A 199 -11.87 20.29 -30.93
N GLY A 200 -10.76 19.57 -30.98
CA GLY A 200 -9.50 19.99 -31.59
C GLY A 200 -8.46 20.08 -30.47
N GLY A 201 -7.49 19.18 -30.49
CA GLY A 201 -6.43 19.02 -29.48
C GLY A 201 -6.46 17.60 -28.91
N GLY A 202 -5.65 16.64 -29.33
CA GLY A 202 -4.26 16.76 -29.78
C GLY A 202 -3.40 15.99 -28.79
N GLY A 203 -3.10 14.72 -29.12
CA GLY A 203 -1.87 14.03 -28.71
C GLY A 203 -1.55 13.90 -27.22
N GLY A 204 -2.43 13.29 -26.42
CA GLY A 204 -2.09 12.85 -25.06
C GLY A 204 -1.47 11.45 -25.06
N GLY A 205 -0.36 11.24 -25.77
CA GLY A 205 0.23 9.91 -25.96
C GLY A 205 1.74 9.94 -26.15
N GLY A 206 2.44 10.86 -25.48
CA GLY A 206 3.89 10.99 -25.52
C GLY A 206 4.59 9.89 -24.73
N GLY A 207 4.59 8.66 -25.26
CA GLY A 207 5.62 7.69 -24.93
C GLY A 207 6.98 8.35 -25.14
N VAL A 208 7.84 8.21 -24.13
CA VAL A 208 9.13 8.88 -23.98
C VAL A 208 9.93 8.93 -25.28
N GLN A 209 9.81 10.05 -26.02
CA GLN A 209 10.79 10.72 -26.91
C GLN A 209 10.12 11.46 -28.07
N GLU A 210 9.45 12.58 -27.77
CA GLU A 210 8.92 13.53 -28.79
C GLU A 210 10.03 14.17 -29.65
N ASN A 211 11.29 14.06 -29.22
CA ASN A 211 12.46 14.65 -29.88
C ASN A 211 13.32 13.64 -30.65
N LEU A 212 12.82 12.44 -30.95
CA LEU A 212 13.59 11.46 -31.72
C LEU A 212 13.63 11.88 -33.20
N VAL A 213 14.85 12.19 -33.69
CA VAL A 213 15.10 12.44 -35.12
C VAL A 213 15.04 11.08 -35.84
N THR A 214 13.83 10.65 -36.16
CA THR A 214 13.58 9.51 -37.04
C THR A 214 13.63 9.97 -38.50
N ARG A 215 14.04 9.10 -39.42
CA ARG A 215 13.95 9.39 -40.87
C ARG A 215 12.48 9.60 -41.23
N ASN A 216 12.14 10.79 -41.72
CA ASN A 216 10.80 11.34 -41.96
C ASN A 216 10.01 11.76 -40.70
N GLY A 217 10.70 12.04 -39.58
CA GLY A 217 10.06 12.50 -38.34
C GLY A 217 9.67 13.98 -38.33
N GLU A 218 8.84 14.39 -37.36
CA GLU A 218 8.37 15.78 -37.23
C GLU A 218 9.52 16.79 -37.07
N VAL A 219 10.56 16.41 -36.33
CA VAL A 219 11.77 17.24 -36.15
C VAL A 219 12.53 17.41 -37.47
N GLU A 220 12.62 16.36 -38.30
CA GLU A 220 13.26 16.46 -39.63
C GLU A 220 12.46 17.36 -40.57
N ALA A 221 11.13 17.27 -40.52
CA ALA A 221 10.24 18.14 -41.28
C ALA A 221 10.40 19.62 -40.88
N GLU A 222 10.51 19.91 -39.57
CA GLU A 222 10.72 21.27 -39.08
C GLU A 222 12.12 21.80 -39.40
N LEU A 223 13.15 20.96 -39.29
CA LEU A 223 14.51 21.31 -39.75
C LEU A 223 14.56 21.60 -41.25
N GLN A 224 13.79 20.87 -42.05
CA GLN A 224 13.67 21.13 -43.48
C GLN A 224 12.95 22.46 -43.77
N ARG A 225 11.90 22.80 -43.01
CA ARG A 225 11.26 24.14 -43.08
C ARG A 225 12.25 25.24 -42.69
N MET A 226 13.05 25.01 -41.65
CA MET A 226 14.08 25.96 -41.19
C MET A 226 15.18 26.17 -42.26
N ARG A 227 15.59 25.12 -42.97
CA ARG A 227 16.52 25.24 -44.12
C ARG A 227 15.94 26.08 -45.25
N VAL A 228 14.67 25.87 -45.59
CA VAL A 228 13.99 26.66 -46.63
C VAL A 228 13.85 28.13 -46.20
N LEU A 229 13.53 28.38 -44.92
CA LEU A 229 13.48 29.72 -44.35
C LEU A 229 14.85 30.40 -44.37
N LEU A 230 15.92 29.71 -43.96
CA LEU A 230 17.29 30.22 -44.03
C LEU A 230 17.72 30.56 -45.45
N ALA A 231 17.37 29.74 -46.45
CA ALA A 231 17.65 30.02 -47.85
C ALA A 231 16.89 31.28 -48.36
N ARG A 232 15.65 31.48 -47.90
CA ARG A 232 14.86 32.69 -48.23
C ARG A 232 15.38 33.94 -47.51
N VAL A 233 15.78 33.81 -46.25
CA VAL A 233 16.34 34.91 -45.45
C VAL A 233 17.70 35.31 -45.99
N SER A 234 18.58 34.36 -46.32
CA SER A 234 19.89 34.67 -46.93
C SER A 234 19.72 35.34 -48.30
N GLY A 235 18.75 34.90 -49.11
CA GLY A 235 18.40 35.56 -50.37
C GLY A 235 17.91 37.00 -50.18
N ARG A 236 17.08 37.25 -49.17
CA ARG A 236 16.55 38.60 -48.87
C ARG A 236 17.63 39.52 -48.25
N VAL A 237 18.52 39.00 -47.41
CA VAL A 237 19.68 39.73 -46.86
C VAL A 237 20.70 40.06 -47.96
N GLY A 238 20.92 39.14 -48.91
CA GLY A 238 21.74 39.41 -50.10
C GLY A 238 21.16 40.53 -50.97
N GLN A 239 19.83 40.58 -51.14
CA GLN A 239 19.16 41.68 -51.84
C GLN A 239 19.23 43.01 -51.09
N LEU A 240 19.25 43.01 -49.75
CA LEU A 240 19.47 44.21 -48.95
C LEU A 240 20.92 44.72 -49.07
N SER A 241 21.91 43.82 -49.03
CA SER A 241 23.33 44.14 -49.21
C SER A 241 23.64 44.72 -50.60
N ASN A 242 23.00 44.19 -51.66
CA ASN A 242 23.15 44.71 -53.02
C ASN A 242 22.44 46.06 -53.25
N ARG A 243 21.46 46.41 -52.39
CA ARG A 243 20.80 47.71 -52.41
C ARG A 243 21.61 48.79 -51.70
N THR A 244 22.43 48.42 -50.72
CA THR A 244 23.36 49.33 -50.05
C THR A 244 24.61 49.67 -50.87
N THR A 245 25.01 48.83 -51.84
CA THR A 245 26.15 49.11 -52.73
C THR A 245 25.82 50.04 -53.90
N THR A 246 24.54 50.16 -54.29
CA THR A 246 24.12 51.01 -55.43
C THR A 246 24.04 52.51 -55.06
N THR A 247 24.11 52.87 -53.78
CA THR A 247 24.10 54.28 -53.32
C THR A 247 25.48 54.86 -53.01
N ALA A 248 26.56 54.12 -53.26
CA ALA A 248 27.93 54.56 -53.00
C ALA A 248 28.77 54.50 -54.28
N THR A 249 28.47 55.35 -55.26
CA THR A 249 29.37 55.58 -56.41
C THR A 249 29.46 57.07 -56.71
N LYS A 250 30.28 57.78 -55.94
CA LYS A 250 30.91 59.05 -56.36
C LYS A 250 32.15 59.32 -55.53
N GLY A 251 33.32 59.33 -56.18
CA GLY A 251 34.58 59.83 -55.62
C GLY A 251 35.72 58.81 -55.70
N GLY A 252 36.52 58.88 -56.77
CA GLY A 252 37.79 58.13 -56.90
C GLY A 252 38.96 58.78 -56.14
N PRO A 253 40.19 58.70 -56.66
CA PRO A 253 41.08 57.54 -56.54
C PRO A 253 42.49 57.93 -56.06
N SER A 254 43.29 56.96 -55.57
CA SER A 254 44.76 56.96 -55.36
C SER A 254 45.07 56.11 -54.11
N GLY A 255 46.08 55.27 -53.99
CA GLY A 255 47.26 55.03 -54.80
C GLY A 255 48.03 53.82 -54.24
N THR A 256 48.92 53.31 -55.07
CA THR A 256 49.84 52.19 -54.86
C THR A 256 51.04 52.55 -53.99
N GLY A 257 51.56 51.60 -53.20
CA GLY A 257 52.95 51.58 -52.71
C GLY A 257 53.10 50.68 -51.47
N THR A 258 53.76 49.51 -51.53
CA THR A 258 55.22 49.20 -51.46
C THR A 258 55.90 49.54 -50.13
N GLY A 259 56.55 48.51 -49.55
CA GLY A 259 57.41 48.53 -48.34
C GLY A 259 56.63 47.97 -47.14
N GLY A 260 57.03 46.94 -46.42
CA GLY A 260 58.38 46.52 -46.01
C GLY A 260 58.34 46.42 -44.48
N GLU A 261 59.08 45.44 -43.92
CA GLU A 261 59.47 45.28 -42.51
C GLU A 261 58.72 44.25 -41.65
N GLU A 262 59.55 43.33 -41.15
CA GLU A 262 59.28 42.32 -40.12
C GLU A 262 58.84 42.97 -38.80
N ALA A 263 57.82 42.38 -38.16
CA ALA A 263 57.54 42.59 -36.75
C ALA A 263 57.15 41.26 -36.09
N MET A 264 58.14 40.66 -35.42
CA MET A 264 58.09 40.05 -34.09
C MET A 264 56.73 39.49 -33.59
N LEU A 265 56.65 38.15 -33.60
CA LEU A 265 56.21 37.27 -32.51
C LEU A 265 55.56 37.95 -31.28
N VAL A 266 54.28 37.64 -31.00
CA VAL A 266 53.80 37.01 -29.75
C VAL A 266 52.31 36.69 -29.91
N ASP A 267 52.01 35.39 -29.92
CA ASP A 267 50.68 34.80 -29.81
C ASP A 267 50.14 35.08 -28.38
N HIS A 268 49.03 35.81 -28.28
CA HIS A 268 48.36 36.13 -27.01
C HIS A 268 47.19 35.15 -26.81
N PRO A 269 47.29 34.15 -25.91
CA PRO A 269 46.14 33.33 -25.57
C PRO A 269 45.23 34.08 -24.57
N ASP A 270 43.93 34.10 -24.88
CA ASP A 270 42.88 34.73 -24.08
C ASP A 270 42.90 34.30 -22.60
N PRO A 271 42.88 35.25 -21.63
CA PRO A 271 43.05 34.96 -20.20
C PRO A 271 41.84 34.25 -19.53
N VAL A 272 40.79 33.90 -20.27
CA VAL A 272 39.52 33.42 -19.68
C VAL A 272 39.51 31.90 -19.43
N THR A 273 40.42 31.13 -20.04
CA THR A 273 40.38 29.65 -19.97
C THR A 273 41.33 29.06 -18.93
N ALA A 274 42.35 29.81 -18.47
CA ALA A 274 43.35 29.32 -17.52
C ALA A 274 42.81 29.23 -16.08
N ASP A 275 41.98 30.18 -15.65
CA ASP A 275 41.40 30.20 -14.30
C ASP A 275 40.31 29.13 -14.11
N GLY A 276 39.61 28.75 -15.18
CA GLY A 276 38.64 27.65 -15.14
C GLY A 276 39.30 26.29 -14.89
N ARG A 277 40.46 26.03 -15.51
CA ARG A 277 41.18 24.76 -15.35
C ARG A 277 41.77 24.60 -13.95
N ARG A 278 42.27 25.69 -13.34
CA ARG A 278 42.81 25.67 -11.97
C ARG A 278 41.75 25.36 -10.92
N LYS A 279 40.53 25.93 -11.05
CA LYS A 279 39.41 25.62 -10.15
C LYS A 279 38.94 24.17 -10.24
N VAL A 280 38.95 23.59 -11.45
CA VAL A 280 38.59 22.17 -11.65
C VAL A 280 39.64 21.24 -11.04
N GLN A 281 40.93 21.57 -11.16
CA GLN A 281 42.00 20.81 -10.52
C GLN A 281 41.93 20.87 -8.99
N GLN A 282 41.61 22.04 -8.44
CA GLN A 282 41.49 22.24 -7.00
C GLN A 282 40.28 21.51 -6.38
N LEU A 283 39.21 21.28 -7.14
CA LEU A 283 38.05 20.48 -6.72
C LEU A 283 38.29 18.97 -6.83
N LEU A 284 39.22 18.54 -7.69
CA LEU A 284 39.62 17.13 -7.86
C LEU A 284 40.61 16.64 -6.80
N GLU A 285 41.32 17.55 -6.11
CA GLU A 285 42.21 17.21 -4.99
C GLU A 285 41.50 17.17 -3.63
N GLN A 286 40.20 17.53 -3.58
CA GLN A 286 39.41 17.58 -2.35
C GLN A 286 38.42 16.40 -2.19
N PHE A 287 38.51 15.40 -3.08
CA PHE A 287 37.84 14.10 -3.02
C PHE A 287 38.88 12.97 -3.16
#